data_AF-A0A3D5R3I6-F1
#
_entry.id   AF-A0A3D5R3I6-F1
#
_cell.length_a   1.000
_cell.length_b   1.000
_cell.length_c   1.000
_cell.angle_alpha   90.00
_cell.angle_beta   90.00
_cell.angle_gamma   90.00
#
_symmetry.space_group_name_H-M   'P 1'
#
loop_
_entity.id
_entity.type
_entity.pdbx_description
1 polymer ?
#
loop_
_entity_poly.entity_id
_entity_poly.type
_entity_poly.pdbx_seq_one_letter_code
_entity_poly.pdbx_strand_id
1 'polypeptide(L)' 'MSSVISDLQGKAILAPLAGITNLPFRLMAREFGCGLCFTEMISANGL' A
#
# COMPACT_ATOMS: atom_id res chain seq x y z
N MET A 1 8.54 8.89 13.53
CA MET A 1 8.38 7.74 12.61
C MET A 1 7.54 6.60 13.21
N SER A 2 7.67 6.29 14.52
CA SER A 2 6.88 5.22 15.16
C SER A 2 5.38 5.51 15.31
N SER A 3 4.97 6.76 15.55
CA SER A 3 3.56 7.09 15.86
C SER A 3 2.59 6.84 14.70
N VAL A 4 3.01 7.08 13.46
CA VAL A 4 2.15 6.91 12.27
C VAL A 4 1.80 5.43 12.02
N ILE A 5 2.70 4.51 12.39
CA ILE A 5 2.53 3.07 12.18
C ILE A 5 1.66 2.46 13.30
N SER A 6 1.66 3.04 14.50
CA SER A 6 0.94 2.53 15.67
C SER A 6 -0.59 2.66 15.58
N ASP A 7 -1.11 3.66 14.87
CA ASP A 7 -2.56 3.91 14.75
C ASP A 7 -3.21 3.16 13.57
N LEU A 8 -2.42 2.42 12.78
CA LEU A 8 -2.89 1.71 11.60
C LEU A 8 -3.53 0.37 11.97
N GLN A 9 -4.78 0.17 11.55
CA GLN A 9 -5.46 -1.11 11.69
C GLN A 9 -4.91 -2.11 10.68
N GLY A 10 -4.07 -3.04 11.12
CA GLY A 10 -3.56 -4.13 10.28
C GLY A 10 -2.19 -4.62 10.73
N LYS A 11 -1.77 -5.79 10.23
CA LYS A 11 -0.49 -6.42 10.60
C LYS A 11 0.62 -6.18 9.58
N ALA A 12 0.28 -5.60 8.44
CA ALA A 12 1.20 -5.39 7.33
C ALA A 12 0.89 -4.07 6.60
N ILE A 13 1.94 -3.49 6.02
CA ILE A 13 1.87 -2.35 5.10
C ILE A 13 2.40 -2.82 3.76
N LEU A 14 1.66 -2.57 2.69
CA LEU A 14 2.04 -2.94 1.33
C LEU A 14 2.85 -1.81 0.69
N ALA A 15 4.13 -2.05 0.44
CA ALA A 15 5.04 -1.10 -0.22
C ALA A 15 4.64 -0.80 -1.69
N PRO A 16 4.88 0.42 -2.20
CA PRO A 16 4.62 0.76 -3.60
C PRO A 16 5.62 0.05 -4.52
N LEU A 17 5.13 -0.75 -5.46
CA LEU A 17 5.94 -1.50 -6.41
C LEU A 17 5.34 -1.35 -7.82
N ALA A 18 6.06 -0.65 -8.71
CA ALA A 18 5.62 -0.44 -10.09
C ALA A 18 5.43 -1.78 -10.83
N GLY A 19 4.31 -1.93 -11.53
CA GLY A 19 3.90 -3.15 -12.20
C GLY A 19 3.33 -4.25 -11.29
N ILE A 20 3.36 -4.08 -9.96
CA ILE A 20 2.91 -5.09 -8.99
C ILE A 20 1.71 -4.60 -8.17
N THR A 21 1.81 -3.44 -7.53
CA THR A 21 0.76 -2.93 -6.62
C THR A 21 -0.40 -2.27 -7.35
N ASN A 22 -0.98 -2.97 -8.33
CA ASN A 22 -2.17 -2.58 -9.08
C ASN A 22 -3.45 -2.74 -8.23
N LEU A 23 -4.61 -2.31 -8.75
CA LEU A 23 -5.88 -2.37 -8.02
C LEU A 23 -6.24 -3.77 -7.48
N PRO A 24 -6.29 -4.84 -8.30
CA PRO A 24 -6.68 -6.16 -7.80
C PRO A 24 -5.72 -6.68 -6.72
N PHE A 25 -4.41 -6.45 -6.87
CA PHE A 25 -3.45 -6.84 -5.84
C PHE A 25 -3.68 -6.10 -4.51
N ARG A 26 -4.00 -4.79 -4.56
CA ARG A 26 -4.30 -4.02 -3.35
C ARG A 26 -5.60 -4.46 -2.67
N LEU A 27 -6.61 -4.87 -3.44
CA LEU A 27 -7.85 -5.41 -2.88
C LEU A 27 -7.57 -6.72 -2.13
N MET A 28 -6.86 -7.65 -2.77
CA MET A 28 -6.40 -8.88 -2.13
C MET A 28 -5.61 -8.59 -0.85
N ALA A 29 -4.61 -7.70 -0.91
CA ALA A 29 -3.80 -7.35 0.26
C ALA A 29 -4.65 -6.84 1.44
N ARG A 30 -5.70 -6.04 1.18
CA ARG A 30 -6.63 -5.58 2.22
C ARG A 30 -7.43 -6.72 2.82
N GLU A 31 -7.90 -7.67 2.02
CA GLU A 31 -8.59 -8.88 2.50
C GLU A 31 -7.71 -9.74 3.41
N PHE A 32 -6.38 -9.77 3.17
CA PHE A 32 -5.40 -10.48 4.00
C PHE A 32 -4.89 -9.67 5.22
N GLY A 33 -5.50 -8.53 5.55
CA GLY A 33 -5.18 -7.77 6.76
C GLY A 33 -4.05 -6.74 6.61
N CYS A 34 -3.81 -6.27 5.39
CA CYS A 34 -2.96 -5.12 5.13
C CYS A 34 -3.67 -3.82 5.54
N GLY A 35 -3.09 -3.10 6.50
CA GLY A 35 -3.69 -1.88 7.05
C GLY A 35 -3.51 -0.65 6.16
N LEU A 36 -2.46 -0.64 5.34
CA LEU A 36 -2.18 0.43 4.39
C LEU A 36 -1.64 -0.13 3.08
N CYS A 37 -2.28 0.21 1.98
CA CYS A 37 -1.85 -0.17 0.64
C CYS A 37 -1.54 1.08 -0.18
N PHE A 38 -0.34 1.16 -0.76
CA PHE A 38 0.04 2.19 -1.71
C PHE A 38 -0.27 1.77 -3.16
N THR A 39 -0.47 2.76 -4.04
CA THR A 39 -0.50 2.53 -5.48
C THR A 39 0.89 2.17 -6.00
N GLU A 40 0.97 1.85 -7.29
CA GLU A 40 2.27 1.82 -7.99
C GLU A 40 2.99 3.15 -7.85
N MET A 41 4.32 3.11 -7.99
CA MET A 41 5.12 4.34 -8.06
C MET A 41 4.77 5.08 -9.34
N ILE A 42 4.28 6.32 -9.22
CA ILE A 42 3.93 7.15 -10.37
C ILE A 42 4.86 8.36 -10.47
N SER A 43 5.32 8.65 -11.68
CA SER A 43 6.14 9.85 -11.97
C SER A 43 5.27 11.10 -11.95
N ALA A 44 5.63 12.08 -11.12
CA ALA A 44 4.96 13.37 -11.10
C ALA A 44 5.11 14.15 -12.42
N ASN A 45 6.19 13.90 -13.18
CA ASN A 45 6.42 14.57 -14.48
C ASN A 45 5.58 13.96 -15.62
N GLY A 46 5.08 12.73 -15.44
CA GLY A 46 4.27 12.02 -16.43
C GLY A 46 2.78 11.96 -16.08
N LEU A 47 2.39 12.63 -14.99
CA LEU A 47 1.01 12.80 -14.54
C LEU A 47 0.48 14.16 -15.01
#